data_AF-A0A3R7W618-F1
#
_entry.id   AF-A0A3R7W618-F1
#
_cell.length_a   1.000
_cell.length_b   1.000
_cell.length_c   1.000
_cell.angle_alpha   90.00
_cell.angle_beta   90.00
_cell.angle_gamma   90.00
#
_symmetry.space_group_name_H-M   'P 1'
#
loop_
_entity.id
_entity.type
_entity.pdbx_description
1 polymer ?
#
loop_
_entity_poly.entity_id
_entity_poly.type
_entity_poly.pdbx_seq_one_letter_code
_entity_poly.pdbx_strand_id
1 'polypeptide(L)'
;MINKKIIFGFFAISFLGACASPTAMLGPAYTFTSSGNMMQAGLSYGSNELITMYTGKTPLENLQEISESKKNKTINIQKKTLESDEFYILVKKKIEKTNSILNLSNQ
;
A
#
# COMPACT_ATOMS: atom_id res chain seq x y z
N MET A 1 20.13 48.48 10.95
CA MET A 1 18.80 49.07 10.62
C MET A 1 17.96 47.96 10.02
N ILE A 2 17.11 47.30 10.81
CA ILE A 2 16.28 46.20 10.33
C ILE A 2 15.19 46.80 9.41
N ASN A 3 15.09 46.35 8.16
CA ASN A 3 14.09 46.88 7.25
C ASN A 3 12.70 46.46 7.75
N LYS A 4 11.86 47.44 8.11
CA LYS A 4 10.48 47.23 8.62
C LYS A 4 9.62 46.35 7.67
N LYS A 5 9.94 46.33 6.38
CA LYS A 5 9.33 45.44 5.38
C LYS A 5 9.71 43.96 5.56
N ILE A 6 10.95 43.66 5.96
CA ILE A 6 11.43 42.30 6.22
C ILE A 6 10.78 41.75 7.50
N ILE A 7 10.65 42.59 8.54
CA ILE A 7 10.00 42.18 9.80
C ILE A 7 8.52 41.83 9.56
N PHE A 8 7.83 42.61 8.72
CA PHE A 8 6.43 42.37 8.37
C PHE A 8 6.26 41.11 7.51
N GLY A 9 7.18 40.87 6.57
CA GLY A 9 7.19 39.64 5.77
C GLY A 9 7.41 38.39 6.62
N PHE A 10 8.34 38.44 7.59
CA PHE A 10 8.57 37.32 8.51
C PHE A 10 7.37 37.06 9.42
N PHE A 11 6.73 38.12 9.93
CA PHE A 11 5.49 38.01 10.71
C PHE A 11 4.38 37.35 9.91
N ALA A 12 4.14 37.77 8.66
CA ALA A 12 3.12 37.18 7.79
C ALA A 12 3.36 35.69 7.50
N ILE A 13 4.63 35.28 7.31
CA ILE A 13 4.99 33.87 7.07
C ILE A 13 4.62 32.98 8.28
N SER A 14 4.79 33.49 9.51
CA SER A 14 4.50 32.74 10.72
C SER A 14 3.01 32.47 10.92
N PHE A 15 2.13 33.37 10.47
CA PHE A 15 0.68 33.15 10.54
C PHE A 15 0.17 32.22 9.44
N LEU A 16 0.84 32.15 8.28
CA LEU A 16 0.40 31.30 7.17
C LEU A 16 0.72 29.81 7.40
N GLY A 17 1.72 29.50 8.24
CA GLY A 17 2.11 28.13 8.59
C GLY A 17 1.18 27.42 9.59
N ALA A 18 0.22 28.12 10.21
CA ALA A 18 -0.60 27.59 11.29
C ALA A 18 -1.79 26.72 10.85
N CYS A 19 -2.05 26.59 9.55
CA CYS A 19 -3.16 25.78 9.02
C CYS A 19 -2.75 24.34 8.65
N ALA A 20 -1.47 23.97 8.81
CA ALA A 20 -1.00 22.62 8.53
C ALA A 20 -1.27 21.70 9.74
N SER A 21 -2.08 20.66 9.53
CA SER A 21 -2.30 19.59 10.52
C SER A 21 -0.95 18.98 10.96
N PRO A 22 -0.63 18.92 12.27
CA PRO A 22 0.68 18.49 12.77
C PRO A 22 1.10 17.09 12.29
N THR A 23 0.14 16.21 12.07
CA THR A 23 0.33 14.83 11.63
C THR A 23 0.85 14.71 10.19
N ALA A 24 0.39 15.55 9.27
CA ALA A 24 0.92 15.59 7.89
C ALA A 24 2.31 16.25 7.83
N MET A 25 2.64 17.07 8.84
CA MET A 25 3.88 17.84 8.91
C MET A 25 5.02 17.09 9.60
N LEU A 26 4.77 15.99 10.34
CA LEU A 26 5.83 15.18 10.96
C LEU A 26 6.86 14.65 9.94
N GLY A 27 6.40 14.21 8.76
CA GLY A 27 7.29 13.73 7.70
C GLY A 27 8.17 14.84 7.12
N PRO A 28 7.57 15.93 6.56
CA PRO A 28 8.31 17.08 6.06
C PRO A 28 9.17 17.76 7.13
N ALA A 29 8.72 17.84 8.39
CA ALA A 29 9.51 18.39 9.49
C ALA A 29 10.75 17.54 9.77
N TYR A 30 10.63 16.20 9.75
CA TYR A 30 11.77 15.31 9.92
C TYR A 30 12.75 15.39 8.73
N THR A 31 12.25 15.43 7.49
CA THR A 31 13.11 15.62 6.31
C THR A 31 13.74 17.03 6.29
N PHE A 32 13.01 18.05 6.73
CA PHE A 32 13.50 19.42 6.81
C PHE A 32 14.57 19.57 7.89
N THR A 33 14.39 18.98 9.07
CA THR A 33 15.41 19.03 10.13
C THR A 33 16.60 18.13 9.84
N SER A 34 16.41 16.99 9.18
CA SER A 34 17.48 16.06 8.84
C SER A 34 18.25 16.42 7.58
N SER A 35 17.62 17.02 6.56
CA SER A 35 18.23 17.33 5.26
C SER A 35 18.36 18.83 4.96
N GLY A 36 17.69 19.71 5.72
CA GLY A 36 17.74 21.17 5.53
C GLY A 36 17.07 21.69 4.25
N ASN A 37 16.47 20.84 3.41
CA ASN A 37 15.96 21.24 2.10
C ASN A 37 14.44 21.47 2.10
N MET A 38 14.05 22.76 2.24
CA MET A 38 12.66 23.22 2.16
C MET A 38 11.96 22.80 0.87
N MET A 39 12.70 22.79 -0.24
CA MET A 39 12.15 22.53 -1.57
C MET A 39 11.75 21.06 -1.72
N GLN A 40 12.55 20.14 -1.18
CA GLN A 40 12.24 18.72 -1.21
C GLN A 40 11.05 18.38 -0.30
N ALA A 41 10.98 19.01 0.87
CA ALA A 41 9.85 18.86 1.79
C ALA A 41 8.55 19.41 1.19
N GLY A 42 8.60 20.60 0.57
CA GLY A 42 7.45 21.22 -0.09
C GLY A 42 6.96 20.45 -1.31
N LEU A 43 7.87 19.99 -2.17
CA LEU A 43 7.51 19.14 -3.31
C LEU A 43 6.91 17.81 -2.86
N SER A 44 7.46 17.18 -1.81
CA SER A 44 6.94 15.92 -1.28
C SER A 44 5.54 16.09 -0.66
N TYR A 45 5.33 17.17 0.11
CA TYR A 45 4.04 17.51 0.68
C TYR A 45 3.01 17.82 -0.41
N GLY A 46 3.35 18.70 -1.36
CA GLY A 46 2.48 19.06 -2.46
C GLY A 46 2.13 17.86 -3.34
N SER A 47 3.08 16.96 -3.60
CA SER A 47 2.82 15.73 -4.36
C SER A 47 1.86 14.79 -3.62
N ASN A 48 2.07 14.57 -2.32
CA ASN A 48 1.16 13.73 -1.52
C ASN A 48 -0.24 14.33 -1.41
N GLU A 49 -0.35 15.65 -1.25
CA GLU A 49 -1.62 16.35 -1.22
C GLU A 49 -2.34 16.27 -2.56
N LEU A 50 -1.62 16.46 -3.67
CA LEU A 50 -2.17 16.35 -5.02
C LEU A 50 -2.69 14.94 -5.30
N ILE A 51 -1.94 13.91 -4.89
CA ILE A 51 -2.39 12.51 -5.01
C ILE A 51 -3.65 12.31 -4.17
N THR A 52 -3.66 12.78 -2.93
CA THR A 52 -4.82 12.63 -2.02
C THR A 52 -6.05 13.37 -2.54
N MET A 53 -5.88 14.56 -3.11
CA MET A 53 -6.94 15.34 -3.76
C MET A 53 -7.49 14.64 -5.01
N TYR A 54 -6.61 14.01 -5.81
CA TYR A 54 -7.01 13.36 -7.05
C TYR A 54 -7.64 11.98 -6.84
N THR A 55 -7.09 11.17 -5.94
CA THR A 55 -7.55 9.79 -5.68
C THR A 55 -8.57 9.71 -4.54
N GLY A 56 -8.69 10.76 -3.72
CA GLY A 56 -9.48 10.76 -2.49
C GLY A 56 -8.89 9.91 -1.37
N LYS A 57 -7.70 9.33 -1.55
CA LYS A 57 -7.04 8.43 -0.60
C LYS A 57 -5.58 8.82 -0.43
N THR A 58 -5.04 8.66 0.77
CA THR A 58 -3.62 8.93 0.97
C THR A 58 -2.78 7.93 0.14
N PRO A 59 -1.56 8.31 -0.28
CA PRO A 59 -0.68 7.41 -1.02
C PRO A 59 -0.47 6.07 -0.30
N LEU A 60 -0.41 6.09 1.04
CA LEU A 60 -0.26 4.90 1.86
C LEU A 60 -1.48 3.99 1.79
N GLU A 61 -2.69 4.54 1.90
CA GLU A 61 -3.94 3.78 1.76
C GLU A 61 -4.09 3.19 0.36
N ASN A 62 -3.73 3.94 -0.67
CA ASN A 62 -3.76 3.45 -2.05
C ASN A 62 -2.79 2.26 -2.25
N LEU A 63 -1.62 2.31 -1.61
CA LEU A 63 -0.67 1.19 -1.62
C LEU A 63 -1.19 -0.03 -0.83
N GLN A 64 -1.85 0.18 0.32
CA GLN A 64 -2.47 -0.90 1.08
C GLN A 64 -3.58 -1.57 0.28
N GLU A 65 -4.45 -0.80 -0.36
CA GLU A 65 -5.54 -1.33 -1.20
C GLU A 65 -5.00 -2.15 -2.39
N ILE A 66 -3.93 -1.69 -3.05
CA ILE A 66 -3.27 -2.47 -4.11
C ILE A 66 -2.69 -3.78 -3.56
N SER A 67 -2.10 -3.74 -2.37
CA SER A 67 -1.54 -4.92 -1.70
C SER A 67 -2.61 -5.93 -1.30
N GLU A 68 -3.72 -5.46 -0.71
CA GLU A 68 -4.85 -6.28 -0.31
C GLU A 68 -5.63 -6.84 -1.50
N SER A 69 -5.80 -6.05 -2.57
CA SER A 69 -6.35 -6.52 -3.84
C SER A 69 -5.47 -7.61 -4.46
N LYS A 70 -4.14 -7.47 -4.40
CA LYS A 70 -3.21 -8.52 -4.83
C LYS A 70 -3.29 -9.76 -3.93
N LYS A 71 -3.48 -9.60 -2.61
CA LYS A 71 -3.65 -10.71 -1.66
C LYS A 71 -4.96 -11.46 -1.90
N ASN A 72 -6.06 -10.77 -2.19
CA ASN A 72 -7.34 -11.36 -2.57
C ASN A 72 -7.33 -11.99 -3.98
N LYS A 73 -6.54 -11.45 -4.93
CA LYS A 73 -6.29 -12.12 -6.21
C LYS A 73 -5.41 -13.35 -6.06
N THR A 74 -4.61 -13.40 -5.00
CA THR A 74 -3.91 -14.60 -4.49
C THR A 74 -4.84 -15.40 -3.57
N ILE A 75 -6.14 -15.51 -3.88
CA ILE A 75 -6.91 -16.68 -3.47
C ILE A 75 -6.14 -17.88 -4.02
N ASN A 76 -5.47 -18.57 -3.10
CA ASN A 76 -4.54 -19.66 -3.30
C ASN A 76 -4.99 -20.55 -4.46
N ILE A 77 -4.36 -20.42 -5.63
CA ILE A 77 -4.68 -21.24 -6.82
C ILE A 77 -4.66 -22.72 -6.42
N GLN A 78 -3.75 -23.10 -5.52
CA GLN A 78 -3.69 -24.42 -4.91
C GLN A 78 -4.98 -24.82 -4.18
N LYS A 79 -5.54 -23.95 -3.34
CA LYS A 79 -6.79 -24.23 -2.61
C LYS A 79 -7.95 -24.40 -3.60
N LYS A 80 -8.06 -23.50 -4.57
CA LYS A 80 -9.11 -23.57 -5.60
C LYS A 80 -9.00 -24.84 -6.46
N THR A 81 -7.78 -25.26 -6.79
CA THR A 81 -7.54 -26.51 -7.52
C THR A 81 -7.87 -27.74 -6.67
N LEU A 82 -7.55 -27.74 -5.38
CA LEU A 82 -7.88 -28.83 -4.45
C LEU A 82 -9.39 -28.97 -4.20
N GLU A 83 -10.12 -27.85 -4.19
CA GLU A 83 -11.58 -27.81 -4.05
C GLU A 83 -12.33 -28.06 -5.37
N SER A 84 -11.62 -28.29 -6.49
CA SER A 84 -12.26 -28.52 -7.79
C SER A 84 -12.76 -29.95 -7.96
N ASP A 85 -13.95 -30.08 -8.56
CA ASP A 85 -14.57 -31.39 -8.84
C ASP A 85 -13.72 -32.24 -9.79
N GLU A 86 -13.03 -31.61 -10.74
CA GLU A 86 -12.14 -32.29 -11.68
C GLU A 86 -10.98 -32.99 -10.96
N PHE A 87 -10.36 -32.32 -10.00
CA PHE A 87 -9.28 -32.92 -9.20
C PHE A 87 -9.78 -34.11 -8.38
N TYR A 88 -10.96 -33.98 -7.77
CA TYR A 88 -11.57 -35.08 -7.02
C TYR A 88 -11.83 -36.32 -7.89
N ILE A 89 -12.39 -36.14 -9.08
CA ILE A 89 -12.68 -37.24 -10.03
C ILE A 89 -11.38 -37.93 -10.46
N LEU A 90 -10.32 -37.17 -10.75
CA LEU A 90 -9.02 -37.72 -11.15
C LEU A 90 -8.36 -38.55 -10.04
N VAL A 91 -8.40 -38.05 -8.80
CA VAL A 91 -7.88 -38.78 -7.64
C VAL A 91 -8.68 -40.06 -7.42
N LYS A 92 -10.03 -39.99 -7.44
CA LYS A 92 -10.89 -41.16 -7.28
C LYS A 92 -10.60 -42.24 -8.33
N LYS A 93 -10.49 -41.86 -9.60
CA LYS A 93 -10.18 -42.78 -10.71
C LYS A 93 -8.82 -43.45 -10.54
N LYS A 94 -7.82 -42.74 -10.01
CA LYS A 94 -6.49 -43.27 -9.76
C LYS A 94 -6.50 -44.27 -8.60
N ILE A 95 -7.25 -43.99 -7.53
CA ILE A 95 -7.43 -44.89 -6.39
C ILE A 95 -8.14 -46.18 -6.82
N GLU A 96 -9.24 -46.09 -7.57
CA GLU A 96 -9.97 -47.25 -8.09
C GLU A 96 -9.09 -48.14 -8.97
N LYS A 97 -8.28 -47.54 -9.86
CA LYS A 97 -7.33 -48.27 -10.69
C LYS A 97 -6.28 -49.00 -9.85
N THR A 98 -5.67 -48.33 -8.86
CA THR A 98 -4.69 -48.97 -7.98
C THR A 98 -5.31 -50.11 -7.15
N ASN A 99 -6.54 -49.92 -6.65
CA ASN A 99 -7.26 -50.95 -5.90
C ASN A 99 -7.55 -52.19 -6.77
N SER A 100 -7.97 -52.01 -8.02
CA SER A 100 -8.14 -53.14 -8.95
C SER A 100 -6.86 -53.94 -9.17
N ILE A 101 -5.71 -53.26 -9.27
CA ILE A 101 -4.40 -53.91 -9.45
C ILE A 101 -3.98 -54.66 -8.18
N LEU A 102 -4.20 -54.07 -6.99
CA LEU A 102 -3.89 -54.71 -5.71
C LEU A 102 -4.73 -55.97 -5.45
N ASN A 103 -6.02 -55.98 -5.83
CA ASN A 103 -6.86 -57.16 -5.70
C ASN A 103 -6.45 -58.27 -6.68
N LEU A 104 -6.09 -57.91 -7.91
CA LEU A 104 -5.57 -58.86 -8.91
C LEU A 104 -4.21 -59.45 -8.52
N SER A 105 -3.40 -58.70 -7.75
CA SER A 105 -2.08 -59.15 -7.30
C SER A 105 -2.11 -59.99 -6.02
N ASN A 106 -3.25 -60.06 -5.32
CA ASN A 106 -3.45 -60.87 -4.11
C ASN A 106 -4.19 -62.20 -4.39
N GLN A 107 -4.42 -62.51 -5.67
CA GLN A 107 -4.97 -63.79 -6.16
C GLN A 107 -3.86 -64.62 -6.81
#